data_AF-A0AA46TMU1-F1
#
_entry.id   AF-A0AA46TMU1-F1
#
_cell.length_a   1.000
_cell.length_b   1.000
_cell.length_c   1.000
_cell.angle_alpha   90.00
_cell.angle_beta   90.00
_cell.angle_gamma   90.00
#
_symmetry.space_group_name_H-M   'P 1'
#
loop_
_entity.id
_entity.type
_entity.pdbx_description
1 polymer ?
#
loop_
_entity_poly.entity_id
_entity_poly.type
_entity_poly.pdbx_seq_one_letter_code
_entity_poly.pdbx_strand_id
1 'polypeptide(L)'
;MDEQRGFTLPELLVAMAIGVVVVLGAGQLFLSTFHTFKQVDQLGRHQEALLYVATTVADTLRRQGATDENGAPFFRLQCVVVDAHCRCTVQDMRESQPLVTFDYTTSDDAAGVGCERDEPLGTPVGKGVSMVSLPLGRQGAAVDFYVTHRAAALQAGL
;
A
#
# COMPACT_ATOMS: atom_id res chain seq x y z
N MET A 1 -11.97 40.20 57.02
CA MET A 1 -10.78 39.65 57.71
C MET A 1 -10.51 38.33 57.03
N ASP A 2 -9.57 38.30 56.09
CA ASP A 2 -9.22 37.10 55.34
C ASP A 2 -8.24 36.26 56.15
N GLU A 3 -8.69 35.10 56.63
CA GLU A 3 -7.82 34.09 57.25
C GLU A 3 -6.90 33.50 56.18
N GLN A 4 -5.63 33.90 56.21
CA GLN A 4 -4.58 33.21 55.48
C GLN A 4 -4.31 31.86 56.17
N ARG A 5 -5.03 30.81 55.73
CA ARG A 5 -4.71 29.43 56.08
C ARG A 5 -3.40 29.05 55.40
N GLY A 6 -2.32 29.05 56.17
CA GLY A 6 -0.99 28.60 55.72
C GLY A 6 -1.02 27.13 55.32
N PHE A 7 -0.33 26.82 54.23
CA PHE A 7 -0.28 25.49 53.64
C PHE A 7 0.52 24.53 54.53
N THR A 8 -0.04 23.37 54.84
CA THR A 8 0.66 22.37 55.65
C THR A 8 1.65 21.57 54.80
N LEU A 9 2.75 21.13 55.41
CA LEU A 9 3.80 20.32 54.77
C LEU A 9 3.26 19.07 54.02
N PRO A 10 2.27 18.31 54.55
CA PRO A 10 1.66 17.20 53.82
C PRO A 10 0.82 17.64 52.61
N GLU A 11 0.15 18.79 52.64
CA GLU A 11 -0.60 19.30 51.47
C GLU A 11 0.36 19.61 50.29
N LEU A 12 1.58 20.04 50.60
CA LEU A 12 2.65 20.32 49.62
C LEU A 12 3.22 19.05 49.00
N LEU A 13 3.39 18.00 49.80
CA LEU A 13 3.78 16.69 49.29
C LEU A 13 2.71 16.09 48.36
N VAL A 14 1.44 16.20 48.73
CA VAL A 14 0.32 15.69 47.91
C VAL A 14 0.21 16.47 46.59
N ALA A 15 0.30 17.80 46.64
CA ALA A 15 0.24 18.63 45.43
C ALA A 15 1.38 18.29 44.44
N MET A 16 2.60 18.08 44.95
CA MET A 16 3.73 17.72 44.11
C MET A 16 3.61 16.30 43.55
N ALA A 17 3.13 15.34 44.34
CA ALA A 17 2.90 13.97 43.89
C ALA A 17 1.85 13.90 42.77
N ILE A 18 0.74 14.62 42.90
CA ILE A 18 -0.29 14.70 41.87
C ILE A 18 0.27 15.36 40.61
N GLY A 19 1.06 16.44 40.74
CA GLY A 19 1.71 17.09 39.61
C GLY A 19 2.63 16.16 38.81
N VAL A 20 3.45 15.36 39.51
CA VAL A 20 4.36 14.39 38.87
C VAL A 20 3.59 13.29 38.15
N VAL A 21 2.53 12.74 38.76
CA VAL A 21 1.68 11.70 38.15
C VAL A 21 1.00 12.22 36.88
N VAL A 22 0.47 13.45 36.90
CA VAL A 22 -0.18 14.07 35.74
C VAL A 22 0.82 14.32 34.60
N VAL A 23 2.01 14.84 34.90
CA VAL A 23 3.06 15.09 33.88
C VAL A 23 3.56 13.79 33.26
N LEU A 24 3.79 12.74 34.07
CA LEU A 24 4.21 11.43 33.57
C LEU A 24 3.11 10.76 32.74
N GLY A 25 1.85 10.82 33.18
CA GLY A 25 0.71 10.28 32.44
C GLY A 25 0.48 10.97 31.09
N ALA A 26 0.52 12.31 31.08
CA ALA A 26 0.40 13.10 29.85
C ALA A 26 1.59 12.88 28.91
N GLY A 27 2.82 12.74 29.44
CA GLY A 27 4.01 12.46 28.65
C GLY A 27 3.93 11.11 27.92
N GLN A 28 3.44 10.06 28.59
CA GLN A 28 3.23 8.74 27.98
C GLN A 28 2.17 8.78 26.87
N LEU A 29 1.05 9.47 27.11
CA LEU A 29 0.00 9.65 26.10
C LEU A 29 0.51 10.41 24.87
N PHE A 30 1.28 11.48 25.09
CA PHE A 30 1.88 12.28 24.02
C PHE A 30 2.85 11.46 23.16
N LEU A 31 3.70 10.63 23.77
CA LEU A 31 4.64 9.73 23.06
C LEU A 31 3.91 8.62 22.27
N SER A 32 2.86 8.04 22.85
CA SER A 32 2.05 7.00 22.18
C SER A 32 1.36 7.52 20.90
N THR A 33 0.93 8.78 20.92
CA THR A 33 0.32 9.43 19.75
C THR A 33 1.30 9.54 18.57
N PHE A 34 2.58 9.88 18.80
CA PHE A 34 3.58 9.93 17.72
C PHE A 34 3.91 8.56 17.11
N HIS A 35 3.86 7.49 17.92
CA HIS A 35 4.05 6.13 17.41
C HIS A 35 2.88 5.68 16.52
N THR A 36 1.66 6.08 16.85
CA THR A 36 0.47 5.71 16.08
C THR A 36 0.40 6.44 14.74
N PHE A 37 0.84 7.70 14.66
CA PHE A 37 0.82 8.46 13.39
C PHE A 37 1.80 7.93 12.33
N LYS A 38 2.99 7.48 12.73
CA LYS A 38 3.97 6.92 11.77
C LYS A 38 3.48 5.60 11.15
N GLN A 39 2.72 4.82 11.91
CA GLN A 39 2.21 3.52 11.47
C GLN A 39 1.00 3.66 10.52
N VAL A 40 0.18 4.71 10.68
CA VAL A 40 -0.94 5.02 9.77
C VAL A 40 -0.46 5.66 8.47
N ASP A 41 0.56 6.51 8.51
CA ASP A 41 1.07 7.24 7.33
C ASP A 41 1.81 6.32 6.33
N GLN A 42 2.52 5.30 6.84
CA GLN A 42 3.07 4.25 5.99
C GLN A 42 1.96 3.41 5.34
N LEU A 43 0.91 3.07 6.09
CA LEU A 43 -0.24 2.32 5.54
C LEU A 43 -1.03 3.13 4.50
N GLY A 44 -1.17 4.44 4.68
CA GLY A 44 -1.90 5.34 3.77
C GLY A 44 -1.21 5.50 2.41
N ARG A 45 0.10 5.74 2.38
CA ARG A 45 0.85 5.86 1.10
C ARG A 45 0.82 4.58 0.27
N HIS A 46 0.84 3.41 0.91
CA HIS A 46 0.73 2.14 0.20
C HIS A 46 -0.67 1.92 -0.39
N GLN A 47 -1.73 2.38 0.28
CA GLN A 47 -3.11 2.25 -0.21
C GLN A 47 -3.40 3.16 -1.39
N GLU A 48 -2.87 4.39 -1.40
CA GLU A 48 -3.07 5.33 -2.51
C GLU A 48 -2.36 4.87 -3.78
N ALA A 49 -1.11 4.42 -3.65
CA ALA A 49 -0.33 3.89 -4.77
C ALA A 49 -0.96 2.62 -5.39
N LEU A 50 -1.51 1.74 -4.55
CA LEU A 50 -2.21 0.53 -4.98
C LEU A 50 -3.46 0.87 -5.78
N LEU A 51 -4.32 1.74 -5.22
CA LEU A 51 -5.55 2.15 -5.89
C LEU A 51 -5.26 2.84 -7.23
N TYR A 52 -4.25 3.71 -7.25
CA TYR A 52 -3.82 4.39 -8.47
C TYR A 52 -3.43 3.41 -9.57
N VAL A 53 -2.61 2.39 -9.27
CA VAL A 53 -2.17 1.44 -10.30
C VAL A 53 -3.27 0.50 -10.74
N ALA A 54 -4.08 -0.01 -9.81
CA ALA A 54 -5.21 -0.86 -10.16
C ALA A 54 -6.20 -0.14 -11.10
N THR A 55 -6.49 1.14 -10.81
CA THR A 55 -7.41 1.94 -11.63
C THR A 55 -6.80 2.34 -12.97
N THR A 56 -5.54 2.77 -12.99
CA THR A 56 -4.83 3.17 -14.22
C THR A 56 -4.67 2.01 -15.19
N VAL A 57 -4.22 0.85 -14.70
CA VAL A 57 -4.07 -0.36 -15.51
C VAL A 57 -5.43 -0.85 -16.00
N ALA A 58 -6.45 -0.92 -15.12
CA ALA A 58 -7.78 -1.37 -15.52
C ALA A 58 -8.46 -0.43 -16.53
N ASP A 59 -8.33 0.89 -16.40
CA ASP A 59 -8.91 1.85 -17.36
C ASP A 59 -8.25 1.74 -18.73
N THR A 60 -6.92 1.63 -18.78
CA THR A 60 -6.18 1.42 -20.03
C THR A 60 -6.59 0.11 -20.70
N LEU A 61 -6.60 -1.00 -19.94
CA LEU A 61 -7.02 -2.31 -20.47
C LEU A 61 -8.48 -2.33 -20.94
N ARG A 62 -9.37 -1.57 -20.29
CA ARG A 62 -10.78 -1.44 -20.73
C ARG A 62 -10.93 -0.70 -22.05
N ARG A 63 -10.10 0.33 -22.28
CA ARG A 63 -10.20 1.23 -23.44
C ARG A 63 -9.41 0.75 -24.65
N GLN A 64 -8.21 0.24 -24.42
CA GLN A 64 -7.23 -0.07 -25.46
C GLN A 64 -6.95 -1.58 -25.55
N GLY A 65 -7.27 -2.35 -24.51
CA GLY A 65 -6.90 -3.75 -24.40
C GLY A 65 -5.55 -3.93 -23.71
N ALA A 66 -5.05 -5.17 -23.69
CA ALA A 66 -3.79 -5.49 -23.03
C ALA A 66 -2.54 -5.10 -23.84
N THR A 67 -2.70 -5.04 -25.17
CA THR A 67 -1.61 -4.81 -26.10
C THR A 67 -1.93 -3.67 -27.05
N ASP A 68 -0.88 -3.02 -27.55
CA ASP A 68 -0.98 -2.01 -28.60
C ASP A 68 -1.27 -2.64 -29.99
N GLU A 69 -1.30 -1.80 -31.02
CA GLU A 69 -1.51 -2.21 -32.42
C GLU A 69 -0.41 -3.15 -32.94
N ASN A 70 0.77 -3.14 -32.33
CA ASN A 70 1.92 -3.99 -32.67
C ASN A 70 1.97 -5.29 -31.85
N GLY A 71 1.03 -5.49 -30.91
CA GLY A 71 1.02 -6.63 -29.99
C GLY A 71 1.96 -6.47 -28.79
N ALA A 72 2.52 -5.28 -28.57
CA ALA A 72 3.34 -4.99 -27.39
C ALA A 72 2.46 -4.68 -26.16
N PRO A 73 2.82 -5.17 -24.97
CA PRO A 73 2.05 -4.91 -23.74
C PRO A 73 2.19 -3.45 -23.30
N PHE A 74 1.10 -2.85 -22.81
CA PHE A 74 1.15 -1.47 -22.29
C PHE A 74 1.89 -1.37 -20.95
N PHE A 75 1.77 -2.39 -20.11
CA PHE A 75 2.39 -2.42 -18.79
C PHE A 75 3.18 -3.70 -18.57
N ARG A 76 4.27 -3.57 -17.82
CA ARG A 76 5.13 -4.70 -17.44
C ARG A 76 5.42 -4.67 -15.95
N LEU A 77 5.40 -5.84 -15.32
CA LEU A 77 5.78 -6.03 -13.94
C LEU A 77 7.21 -6.56 -13.88
N GLN A 78 8.10 -5.81 -13.27
CA GLN A 78 9.47 -6.20 -13.03
C GLN A 78 9.72 -6.29 -11.54
N CYS A 79 10.03 -7.48 -11.04
CA CYS A 79 10.36 -7.74 -9.66
C CYS A 79 11.81 -8.22 -9.54
N VAL A 80 12.56 -7.60 -8.63
CA VAL A 80 13.97 -7.91 -8.36
C VAL A 80 14.22 -8.00 -6.86
N VAL A 81 15.14 -8.88 -6.46
CA VAL A 81 15.59 -8.96 -5.07
C VAL A 81 16.61 -7.86 -4.82
N VAL A 82 16.37 -7.06 -3.78
CA VAL A 82 17.30 -6.04 -3.29
C VAL A 82 17.52 -6.31 -1.80
N ASP A 83 18.71 -6.79 -1.46
CA ASP A 83 19.08 -7.26 -0.13
C ASP A 83 18.15 -8.40 0.38
N ALA A 84 17.26 -8.10 1.32
CA ALA A 84 16.26 -9.03 1.89
C ALA A 84 14.82 -8.63 1.55
N HIS A 85 14.66 -7.71 0.59
CA HIS A 85 13.36 -7.23 0.13
C HIS A 85 13.16 -7.58 -1.35
N CYS A 86 11.95 -7.95 -1.70
CA CYS A 86 11.50 -8.03 -3.07
C CYS A 86 10.94 -6.67 -3.49
N ARG A 87 11.54 -6.09 -4.53
CA ARG A 87 11.12 -4.83 -5.13
C ARG A 87 10.42 -5.11 -6.46
N CYS A 88 9.13 -4.82 -6.53
CA CYS A 88 8.29 -4.99 -7.71
C CYS A 88 7.86 -3.64 -8.27
N THR A 89 8.25 -3.32 -9.49
CA THR A 89 7.90 -2.07 -10.17
C THR A 89 6.98 -2.36 -11.35
N VAL A 90 5.85 -1.63 -11.43
CA VAL A 90 5.00 -1.60 -12.62
C VAL A 90 5.47 -0.47 -13.50
N GLN A 91 5.82 -0.77 -14.74
CA GLN A 91 6.30 0.19 -15.73
C GLN A 91 5.29 0.37 -16.86
N ASP A 92 5.09 1.63 -17.26
CA ASP A 92 4.40 1.99 -18.51
C ASP A 92 5.40 1.84 -19.66
N MET A 93 5.14 0.92 -20.58
CA MET A 93 6.01 0.70 -21.72
C MET A 93 5.87 1.77 -22.81
N ARG A 94 4.78 2.55 -22.80
CA ARG A 94 4.54 3.62 -23.77
C ARG A 94 5.42 4.82 -23.50
N GLU A 95 5.58 5.16 -22.22
CA GLU A 95 6.38 6.29 -21.76
C GLU A 95 7.73 5.89 -21.16
N SER A 96 7.99 4.57 -21.03
CA SER A 96 9.18 4.02 -20.35
C SER A 96 9.36 4.54 -18.93
N GLN A 97 8.24 4.73 -18.21
CA GLN A 97 8.20 5.33 -16.87
C GLN A 97 7.69 4.34 -15.82
N PRO A 98 8.29 4.31 -14.61
CA PRO A 98 7.75 3.55 -13.50
C PRO A 98 6.49 4.22 -12.96
N LEU A 99 5.35 3.51 -12.89
CA LEU A 99 4.13 4.00 -12.25
C LEU A 99 4.22 3.90 -10.73
N VAL A 100 4.65 2.73 -10.25
CA VAL A 100 4.68 2.41 -8.83
C VAL A 100 5.73 1.36 -8.55
N THR A 101 6.26 1.40 -7.34
CA THR A 101 7.15 0.39 -6.80
C THR A 101 6.60 -0.12 -5.47
N PHE A 102 6.56 -1.44 -5.33
CA PHE A 102 6.16 -2.16 -4.14
C PHE A 102 7.37 -2.86 -3.55
N ASP A 103 7.58 -2.74 -2.25
CA ASP A 103 8.64 -3.45 -1.53
C ASP A 103 7.98 -4.36 -0.48
N TYR A 104 8.36 -5.64 -0.44
CA TYR A 104 7.94 -6.58 0.60
C TYR A 104 9.10 -7.48 1.02
N THR A 105 9.09 -7.98 2.25
CA THR A 105 10.14 -8.88 2.76
C THR A 105 9.99 -10.26 2.13
N THR A 106 11.10 -10.88 1.74
CA THR A 106 11.10 -12.28 1.31
C THR A 106 11.00 -13.18 2.54
N SER A 107 9.78 -13.45 3.02
CA SER A 107 9.57 -14.46 4.07
C SER A 107 9.50 -15.86 3.46
N ASP A 108 10.13 -16.85 4.08
CA ASP A 108 10.09 -18.28 3.69
C ASP A 108 8.65 -18.85 3.58
N ASP A 109 7.66 -18.18 4.18
CA ASP A 109 6.23 -18.52 4.15
C ASP A 109 5.49 -18.01 2.89
N ALA A 110 6.14 -17.25 2.01
CA ALA A 110 5.58 -16.90 0.70
C ALA A 110 5.67 -18.13 -0.21
N ALA A 111 4.78 -19.10 0.02
CA ALA A 111 4.68 -20.36 -0.68
C ALA A 111 4.72 -20.16 -2.21
N GLY A 112 5.88 -20.39 -2.81
CA GLY A 112 6.01 -20.85 -4.19
C GLY A 112 6.12 -19.80 -5.30
N VAL A 113 6.21 -18.50 -5.03
CA VAL A 113 6.44 -17.50 -6.10
C VAL A 113 7.80 -16.86 -5.87
N GLY A 114 8.78 -17.19 -6.73
CA GLY A 114 10.07 -16.52 -6.73
C GLY A 114 9.87 -15.00 -6.86
N CYS A 115 10.63 -14.22 -6.09
CA CYS A 115 10.56 -12.75 -6.16
C CYS A 115 10.83 -12.26 -7.59
N GLU A 116 11.78 -12.87 -8.29
CA GLU A 116 12.15 -12.46 -9.64
C GLU A 116 11.03 -12.79 -10.63
N ARG A 117 10.42 -11.73 -11.17
CA ARG A 117 9.36 -11.80 -12.18
C ARG A 117 9.60 -10.71 -13.21
N ASP A 118 9.47 -11.05 -14.48
CA ASP A 118 9.51 -10.08 -15.56
C ASP A 118 8.44 -10.42 -16.61
N GLU A 119 7.20 -10.02 -16.33
CA GLU A 119 6.03 -10.44 -17.09
C GLU A 119 5.17 -9.26 -17.55
N PRO A 120 4.55 -9.35 -18.75
CA PRO A 120 3.60 -8.37 -19.20
C PRO A 120 2.31 -8.44 -18.37
N LEU A 121 1.74 -7.27 -18.04
CA LEU A 121 0.45 -7.20 -17.38
C LEU A 121 -0.68 -7.23 -18.40
N GLY A 122 -1.71 -8.03 -18.12
CA GLY A 122 -2.89 -8.15 -18.99
C GLY A 122 -2.85 -9.36 -19.92
N THR A 123 -2.44 -10.54 -19.44
CA THR A 123 -2.48 -11.75 -20.27
C THR A 123 -3.92 -12.04 -20.72
N PRO A 124 -4.22 -12.16 -22.02
CA PRO A 124 -5.56 -12.44 -22.49
C PRO A 124 -5.99 -13.85 -22.08
N VAL A 125 -7.06 -13.97 -21.30
CA VAL A 125 -7.59 -15.26 -20.80
C VAL A 125 -8.85 -15.70 -21.58
N GLY A 126 -9.49 -14.77 -22.29
CA GLY A 126 -10.68 -15.07 -23.09
C GLY A 126 -11.00 -13.95 -24.08
N LYS A 127 -12.15 -14.06 -24.77
CA LYS A 127 -12.60 -13.06 -25.76
C LYS A 127 -12.76 -11.68 -25.08
N GLY A 128 -11.75 -10.83 -25.28
CA GLY A 128 -11.70 -9.49 -24.71
C GLY A 128 -11.63 -9.44 -23.18
N VAL A 129 -11.17 -10.50 -22.51
CA VAL A 129 -10.92 -10.50 -21.07
C VAL A 129 -9.42 -10.70 -20.84
N SER A 130 -8.82 -9.78 -20.10
CA SER A 130 -7.40 -9.80 -19.73
C SER A 130 -7.27 -10.01 -18.23
N MET A 131 -6.36 -10.89 -17.82
CA MET A 131 -6.01 -11.09 -16.40
C MET A 131 -4.76 -10.29 -16.07
N VAL A 132 -4.80 -9.62 -14.93
CA VAL A 132 -3.69 -8.86 -14.39
C VAL A 132 -3.34 -9.45 -13.03
N SER A 133 -2.09 -9.89 -12.87
CA SER A 133 -1.57 -10.42 -11.62
C SER A 133 -0.61 -9.39 -11.01
N LEU A 134 -0.90 -8.90 -9.81
CA LEU A 134 -0.01 -7.97 -9.11
C LEU A 134 0.29 -8.48 -7.69
N PRO A 135 1.54 -8.34 -7.19
CA PRO A 135 1.93 -8.78 -5.84
C PRO A 135 1.46 -7.78 -4.77
N LEU A 136 0.14 -7.59 -4.67
CA LEU A 136 -0.51 -6.61 -3.78
C LEU A 136 -1.02 -7.22 -2.47
N GLY A 137 -0.96 -8.54 -2.34
CA GLY A 137 -1.41 -9.25 -1.16
C GLY A 137 -0.39 -9.18 0.00
N ARG A 138 -0.74 -9.78 1.14
CA ARG A 138 0.18 -9.92 2.27
C ARG A 138 1.44 -10.66 1.83
N GLN A 139 2.61 -10.14 2.20
CA GLN A 139 3.93 -10.69 1.84
C GLN A 139 4.13 -10.88 0.33
N GLY A 140 3.54 -10.01 -0.51
CA GLY A 140 3.69 -10.09 -1.97
C GLY A 140 2.84 -11.16 -2.64
N ALA A 141 1.83 -11.71 -1.95
CA ALA A 141 0.89 -12.63 -2.56
C ALA A 141 0.23 -12.01 -3.81
N ALA A 142 0.09 -12.81 -4.86
CA ALA A 142 -0.53 -12.38 -6.11
C ALA A 142 -2.02 -12.09 -5.90
N VAL A 143 -2.45 -10.93 -6.37
CA VAL A 143 -3.86 -10.54 -6.49
C VAL A 143 -4.16 -10.48 -7.97
N ASP A 144 -5.00 -11.42 -8.41
CA ASP A 144 -5.42 -11.51 -9.80
C ASP A 144 -6.76 -10.79 -9.97
N PHE A 145 -6.84 -9.92 -10.98
CA PHE A 145 -8.08 -9.28 -11.37
C PHE A 145 -8.30 -9.36 -12.87
N TYR A 146 -9.57 -9.49 -13.24
CA TYR A 146 -10.01 -9.66 -14.63
C TYR A 146 -10.58 -8.35 -15.15
N VAL A 147 -10.07 -7.94 -16.31
CA VAL A 147 -10.47 -6.70 -16.98
C VAL A 147 -11.06 -7.04 -18.34
N THR A 148 -12.34 -6.74 -18.51
CA THR A 148 -13.04 -6.91 -19.79
C THR A 148 -12.90 -5.64 -20.63
N HIS A 149 -12.46 -5.80 -21.88
CA HIS A 149 -12.41 -4.73 -22.87
C HIS A 149 -13.83 -4.26 -23.23
N ARG A 150 -14.02 -2.95 -23.40
CA ARG A 150 -15.34 -2.33 -23.62
C ARG A 150 -16.09 -2.96 -24.80
N ALA A 151 -15.41 -3.24 -25.91
CA ALA A 151 -16.04 -3.81 -27.10
C ALA A 151 -16.58 -5.24 -26.84
N ALA A 152 -15.89 -6.02 -26.00
CA ALA A 152 -16.31 -7.37 -25.63
C ALA A 152 -17.45 -7.35 -24.60
N ALA A 153 -17.43 -6.38 -23.68
CA ALA A 153 -18.52 -6.20 -22.71
C ALA A 153 -19.86 -5.88 -23.39
N LEU A 154 -19.86 -5.14 -24.51
CA LEU A 154 -21.06 -4.82 -25.28
C LEU A 154 -21.62 -6.04 -26.04
N GLN A 155 -20.78 -7.02 -26.38
CA GLN A 155 -21.20 -8.23 -27.09
C GLN A 155 -21.72 -9.34 -26.15
N ALA A 156 -21.36 -9.30 -24.86
CA ALA A 156 -21.82 -10.26 -23.86
C ALA A 156 -23.22 -9.95 -23.29
N GLY A 157 -23.80 -8.79 -23.63
CA GLY A 157 -25.09 -8.31 -23.13
C GLY A 157 -26.25 -8.42 -24.13
N LEU A 158 -26.06 -9.12 -25.25
CA LEU A 158 -27.05 -9.45 -26.29
C LEU A 158 -27.17 -10.97 -26.41
#